data_AF-A4TU81-F1
#
_entry.id   AF-A4TU81-F1
#
_cell.length_a   1.000
_cell.length_b   1.000
_cell.length_c   1.000
_cell.angle_alpha   90.00
_cell.angle_beta   90.00
_cell.angle_gamma   90.00
#
_symmetry.space_group_name_H-M   'P 1'
#
loop_
_entity.id
_entity.type
_entity.pdbx_description
1 polymer ?
#
loop_
_entity_poly.entity_id
_entity_poly.type
_entity_poly.pdbx_seq_one_letter_code
_entity_poly.pdbx_strand_id
1 'polypeptide(L)'
;MNGSDSSSYPNGITAPNPQAQTRLMREVQQRFAIAPASIGLMECHGTGTPLGDPIEIEGLTDAFAGLADRPGTCALGSVKSNVGHLLAAAGVAGAIKAMLAVERGQLPPSIHFQHMNEHINLSNTPFMVNTALRSWPTGDGPRRAGISAFGFSGTNAHVVVESAASPAPGGVPGPWVFTLSARNPEQLAAHAAALARFVTAHPGVDLGDVAHTLRVGRKTLGRRAAFVAADRATLLRALDALATGQTLDFIHQSKAEQQDNTPLPATLAPDHLARAWAEGARVDWPPGGQRLHLPGTVFARDRHWVETKASEQPYQPLPALSLPELARAAAVGDNGAPIRSLRHVVWGRPAAHGTRLKTVIDRDELGQLFRIVADGVEWAPCAVGEVADSVPPPPEPIGPPTGDDVTADFRRFAPDCAMVSTVWRRGDEVWAQGTLATPPTGFDPVLLDLGWRLAAFRLGDPPQHPQAAEAISLYGPLPAQFLIRVWLRPGAGHPSIALLDQQGTTRLCLDGLRTAPDNHLADILLGENTAS
;
A
#
# COMPACT_ATOMS: atom_id res chain seq x y z
N MET A 1 -11.88 -3.19 21.01
CA MET A 1 -10.98 -3.99 21.88
C MET A 1 -9.80 -4.46 21.03
N ASN A 2 -8.52 -4.24 21.41
CA ASN A 2 -7.36 -4.46 20.52
C ASN A 2 -6.17 -5.20 21.20
N GLY A 3 -5.30 -5.83 20.39
CA GLY A 3 -4.01 -6.42 20.77
C GLY A 3 -3.04 -6.50 19.58
N SER A 4 -1.73 -6.65 19.82
CA SER A 4 -0.68 -6.79 18.79
C SER A 4 0.46 -7.68 19.25
N ASP A 5 1.03 -8.49 18.34
CA ASP A 5 2.17 -9.38 18.60
C ASP A 5 3.15 -9.46 17.39
N SER A 6 4.37 -9.98 17.63
CA SER A 6 5.44 -10.22 16.65
C SER A 6 6.01 -11.64 16.77
N SER A 7 6.13 -12.38 15.66
CA SER A 7 6.65 -13.77 15.65
C SER A 7 8.19 -13.88 15.67
N SER A 8 8.74 -14.90 16.36
CA SER A 8 10.17 -15.27 16.34
C SER A 8 10.43 -16.77 15.95
N TYR A 9 11.12 -16.98 14.79
CA TYR A 9 11.81 -18.17 14.19
C TYR A 9 11.06 -19.53 14.03
N PRO A 10 11.44 -20.52 13.14
CA PRO A 10 12.63 -20.72 12.28
C PRO A 10 12.41 -20.83 10.74
N ASN A 11 11.20 -20.65 10.20
CA ASN A 11 10.89 -20.83 8.77
C ASN A 11 10.91 -19.53 7.93
N GLY A 12 11.84 -18.62 8.23
CA GLY A 12 11.96 -17.32 7.56
C GLY A 12 11.08 -16.22 8.18
N ILE A 13 11.59 -14.99 8.22
CA ILE A 13 10.97 -13.81 8.87
C ILE A 13 9.62 -13.40 8.23
N THR A 14 9.34 -13.87 7.01
CA THR A 14 8.19 -13.46 6.18
C THR A 14 7.05 -14.48 6.13
N ALA A 15 7.20 -15.66 6.73
CA ALA A 15 6.16 -16.68 6.74
C ALA A 15 5.12 -16.37 7.82
N PRO A 16 3.83 -16.22 7.48
CA PRO A 16 2.78 -16.00 8.47
C PRO A 16 2.70 -17.20 9.43
N ASN A 17 2.55 -16.91 10.73
CA ASN A 17 2.54 -17.93 11.78
C ASN A 17 1.10 -18.11 12.32
N PRO A 18 0.42 -19.24 12.02
CA PRO A 18 -0.97 -19.46 12.46
C PRO A 18 -1.09 -19.47 13.98
N GLN A 19 -0.09 -20.00 14.71
CA GLN A 19 -0.12 -20.05 16.18
C GLN A 19 -0.05 -18.66 16.81
N ALA A 20 0.70 -17.73 16.21
CA ALA A 20 0.75 -16.34 16.67
C ALA A 20 -0.60 -15.64 16.45
N GLN A 21 -1.24 -15.87 15.31
CA GLN A 21 -2.59 -15.35 15.01
C GLN A 21 -3.63 -15.92 15.97
N THR A 22 -3.63 -17.23 16.21
CA THR A 22 -4.49 -17.93 17.18
C THR A 22 -4.34 -17.33 18.57
N ARG A 23 -3.09 -17.18 19.03
CA ARG A 23 -2.77 -16.65 20.36
C ARG A 23 -3.33 -15.23 20.53
N LEU A 24 -3.08 -14.36 19.56
CA LEU A 24 -3.57 -12.99 19.57
C LEU A 24 -5.10 -12.92 19.65
N MET A 25 -5.80 -13.71 18.84
CA MET A 25 -7.26 -13.75 18.85
C MET A 25 -7.82 -14.26 20.18
N ARG A 26 -7.27 -15.36 20.71
CA ARG A 26 -7.68 -15.90 22.02
C ARG A 26 -7.37 -14.93 23.16
N GLU A 27 -6.23 -14.24 23.13
CA GLU A 27 -5.88 -13.22 24.13
C GLU A 27 -6.91 -12.10 24.14
N VAL A 28 -7.29 -11.54 22.97
CA VAL A 28 -8.32 -10.50 22.88
C VAL A 28 -9.66 -11.01 23.40
N GLN A 29 -10.06 -12.23 23.02
CA GLN A 29 -11.32 -12.83 23.48
C GLN A 29 -11.33 -13.01 25.00
N GLN A 30 -10.26 -13.56 25.57
CA GLN A 30 -10.13 -13.80 27.02
C GLN A 30 -10.06 -12.50 27.81
N ARG A 31 -9.18 -11.57 27.39
CA ARG A 31 -8.95 -10.29 28.07
C ARG A 31 -10.21 -9.45 28.19
N PHE A 32 -11.09 -9.53 27.20
CA PHE A 32 -12.33 -8.75 27.15
C PHE A 32 -13.59 -9.59 27.35
N ALA A 33 -13.46 -10.84 27.80
CA ALA A 33 -14.57 -11.76 28.06
C ALA A 33 -15.56 -11.91 26.87
N ILE A 34 -15.03 -11.92 25.64
CA ILE A 34 -15.81 -12.10 24.42
C ILE A 34 -15.93 -13.60 24.14
N ALA A 35 -17.14 -14.15 24.24
CA ALA A 35 -17.41 -15.51 23.79
C ALA A 35 -17.23 -15.61 22.26
N PRO A 36 -16.42 -16.53 21.73
CA PRO A 36 -16.20 -16.66 20.27
C PRO A 36 -17.51 -16.87 19.50
N ALA A 37 -18.48 -17.58 20.10
CA ALA A 37 -19.80 -17.83 19.53
C ALA A 37 -20.66 -16.56 19.34
N SER A 38 -20.28 -15.44 19.97
CA SER A 38 -20.97 -14.15 19.83
C SER A 38 -20.49 -13.34 18.62
N ILE A 39 -19.40 -13.75 17.97
CA ILE A 39 -18.85 -13.06 16.79
C ILE A 39 -19.54 -13.60 15.53
N GLY A 40 -20.30 -12.74 14.87
CA GLY A 40 -21.07 -13.10 13.67
C GLY A 40 -20.39 -12.77 12.34
N LEU A 41 -19.32 -11.96 12.38
CA LEU A 41 -18.53 -11.59 11.21
C LEU A 41 -17.04 -11.58 11.56
N MET A 42 -16.23 -12.20 10.73
CA MET A 42 -14.79 -12.02 10.67
C MET A 42 -14.45 -11.29 9.38
N GLU A 43 -14.02 -10.04 9.54
CA GLU A 43 -13.31 -9.29 8.51
C GLU A 43 -11.85 -9.73 8.52
N CYS A 44 -11.58 -10.73 7.69
CA CYS A 44 -10.27 -11.36 7.54
C CYS A 44 -9.25 -10.40 6.91
N HIS A 45 -7.97 -10.70 7.13
CA HIS A 45 -6.91 -10.11 6.35
C HIS A 45 -7.08 -10.48 4.86
N GLY A 46 -7.34 -11.76 4.54
CA GLY A 46 -7.84 -12.26 3.26
C GLY A 46 -7.13 -11.65 2.05
N THR A 47 -5.86 -11.99 1.87
CA THR A 47 -5.00 -11.43 0.81
C THR A 47 -5.20 -12.12 -0.52
N GLY A 48 -5.93 -13.23 -0.57
CA GLY A 48 -6.15 -14.00 -1.79
C GLY A 48 -4.91 -14.80 -2.19
N THR A 49 -3.97 -15.02 -1.25
CA THR A 49 -2.74 -15.76 -1.55
C THR A 49 -2.96 -17.26 -1.32
N PRO A 50 -2.38 -18.14 -2.16
CA PRO A 50 -2.56 -19.59 -2.02
C PRO A 50 -2.14 -20.15 -0.66
N LEU A 51 -1.13 -19.52 -0.02
CA LEU A 51 -0.59 -19.94 1.28
C LEU A 51 -1.15 -19.14 2.45
N GLY A 52 -1.30 -17.82 2.32
CA GLY A 52 -1.69 -16.96 3.43
C GLY A 52 -3.14 -17.15 3.86
N ASP A 53 -4.06 -17.35 2.92
CA ASP A 53 -5.48 -17.57 3.23
C ASP A 53 -5.69 -18.88 4.02
N PRO A 54 -5.09 -20.04 3.64
CA PRO A 54 -5.14 -21.24 4.49
C PRO A 54 -4.59 -21.03 5.91
N ILE A 55 -3.45 -20.34 6.05
CA ILE A 55 -2.85 -20.06 7.35
C ILE A 55 -3.76 -19.19 8.23
N GLU A 56 -4.41 -18.19 7.64
CA GLU A 56 -5.37 -17.37 8.37
C GLU A 56 -6.59 -18.18 8.82
N ILE A 57 -7.14 -19.05 7.95
CA ILE A 57 -8.27 -19.89 8.31
C ILE A 57 -7.90 -20.94 9.36
N GLU A 58 -6.69 -21.49 9.31
CA GLU A 58 -6.16 -22.38 10.36
C GLU A 58 -6.14 -21.64 11.71
N GLY A 59 -5.56 -20.44 11.75
CA GLY A 59 -5.51 -19.62 12.96
C GLY A 59 -6.90 -19.27 13.50
N LEU A 60 -7.85 -18.97 12.62
CA LEU A 60 -9.25 -18.73 12.99
C LEU A 60 -9.93 -19.98 13.54
N THR A 61 -9.74 -21.12 12.89
CA THR A 61 -10.32 -22.41 13.30
C THR A 61 -9.85 -22.78 14.71
N ASP A 62 -8.56 -22.60 14.97
CA ASP A 62 -8.00 -22.83 16.29
C ASP A 62 -8.52 -21.81 17.32
N ALA A 63 -8.56 -20.52 16.99
CA ALA A 63 -9.06 -19.50 17.91
C ALA A 63 -10.54 -19.71 18.29
N PHE A 64 -11.32 -20.35 17.42
CA PHE A 64 -12.73 -20.67 17.62
C PHE A 64 -12.98 -22.15 17.94
N ALA A 65 -11.93 -22.88 18.36
CA ALA A 65 -12.03 -24.28 18.76
C ALA A 65 -13.13 -24.48 19.82
N GLY A 66 -13.92 -25.54 19.66
CA GLY A 66 -15.08 -25.83 20.51
C GLY A 66 -16.43 -25.33 19.97
N LEU A 67 -16.45 -24.73 18.77
CA LEU A 67 -17.67 -24.34 18.04
C LEU A 67 -17.86 -25.13 16.73
N ALA A 68 -17.19 -26.29 16.61
CA ALA A 68 -17.24 -27.13 15.41
C ALA A 68 -18.66 -27.66 15.10
N ASP A 69 -19.52 -27.74 16.12
CA ASP A 69 -20.92 -28.16 16.06
C ASP A 69 -21.88 -27.04 15.61
N ARG A 70 -21.37 -25.84 15.30
CA ARG A 70 -22.18 -24.66 14.92
C ARG A 70 -21.81 -24.11 13.53
N PRO A 71 -21.91 -24.92 12.46
CA PRO A 71 -21.50 -24.48 11.13
C PRO A 71 -22.31 -23.27 10.63
N GLY A 72 -21.62 -22.34 9.98
CA GLY A 72 -22.24 -21.18 9.32
C GLY A 72 -22.83 -20.12 10.25
N THR A 73 -22.43 -20.08 11.52
CA THR A 73 -22.85 -19.01 12.45
C THR A 73 -21.97 -17.76 12.36
N CYS A 74 -20.78 -17.86 11.76
CA CYS A 74 -19.85 -16.75 11.60
C CYS A 74 -19.51 -16.53 10.13
N ALA A 75 -19.83 -15.37 9.59
CA ALA A 75 -19.47 -15.01 8.22
C ALA A 75 -17.99 -14.66 8.09
N LEU A 76 -17.34 -15.12 7.03
CA LEU A 76 -16.02 -14.66 6.58
C LEU A 76 -16.19 -13.65 5.44
N GLY A 77 -15.38 -12.61 5.46
CA GLY A 77 -15.22 -11.71 4.32
C GLY A 77 -13.94 -10.88 4.40
N SER A 78 -13.60 -10.24 3.29
CA SER A 78 -12.49 -9.27 3.22
C SER A 78 -12.85 -8.13 2.26
N VAL A 79 -12.64 -6.90 2.70
CA VAL A 79 -12.82 -5.68 1.89
C VAL A 79 -11.87 -5.66 0.69
N LYS A 80 -10.77 -6.41 0.74
CA LYS A 80 -9.79 -6.49 -0.35
C LYS A 80 -10.41 -7.04 -1.64
N SER A 81 -11.45 -7.85 -1.52
CA SER A 81 -12.23 -8.28 -2.69
C SER A 81 -12.89 -7.11 -3.43
N ASN A 82 -13.18 -5.98 -2.77
CA ASN A 82 -13.85 -4.83 -3.38
C ASN A 82 -12.87 -3.74 -3.87
N VAL A 83 -11.78 -3.52 -3.13
CA VAL A 83 -10.89 -2.36 -3.34
C VAL A 83 -9.41 -2.73 -3.48
N GLY A 84 -9.09 -4.02 -3.55
CA GLY A 84 -7.72 -4.51 -3.55
C GLY A 84 -7.00 -4.35 -2.21
N HIS A 85 -5.71 -4.67 -2.18
CA HIS A 85 -4.91 -4.55 -0.97
C HIS A 85 -4.34 -3.14 -0.82
N LEU A 86 -4.93 -2.32 0.07
CA LEU A 86 -4.53 -0.93 0.31
C LEU A 86 -3.27 -0.77 1.19
N LEU A 87 -2.36 -1.74 1.18
CA LEU A 87 -1.13 -1.79 2.00
C LEU A 87 -1.37 -1.33 3.45
N ALA A 88 -0.72 -0.23 3.88
CA ALA A 88 -0.83 0.33 5.22
C ALA A 88 -2.27 0.72 5.61
N ALA A 89 -3.15 1.02 4.64
CA ALA A 89 -4.54 1.36 4.88
C ALA A 89 -5.49 0.14 4.87
N ALA A 90 -4.97 -1.08 4.68
CA ALA A 90 -5.81 -2.28 4.61
C ALA A 90 -6.58 -2.55 5.91
N GLY A 91 -5.94 -2.34 7.07
CA GLY A 91 -6.58 -2.54 8.38
C GLY A 91 -7.73 -1.58 8.64
N VAL A 92 -7.54 -0.28 8.34
CA VAL A 92 -8.61 0.73 8.53
C VAL A 92 -9.75 0.53 7.53
N ALA A 93 -9.48 0.11 6.30
CA ALA A 93 -10.52 -0.23 5.33
C ALA A 93 -11.40 -1.40 5.79
N GLY A 94 -10.78 -2.46 6.32
CA GLY A 94 -11.50 -3.61 6.90
C GLY A 94 -12.33 -3.18 8.13
N ALA A 95 -11.74 -2.40 9.03
CA ALA A 95 -12.44 -1.87 10.19
C ALA A 95 -13.66 -1.02 9.81
N ILE A 96 -13.55 -0.15 8.79
CA ILE A 96 -14.68 0.65 8.28
C ILE A 96 -15.80 -0.26 7.78
N LYS A 97 -15.49 -1.27 6.96
CA LYS A 97 -16.48 -2.24 6.47
C LYS A 97 -17.17 -2.97 7.63
N ALA A 98 -16.40 -3.46 8.61
CA ALA A 98 -16.92 -4.18 9.76
C ALA A 98 -17.83 -3.29 10.63
N MET A 99 -17.43 -2.04 10.90
CA MET A 99 -18.26 -1.07 11.64
C MET A 99 -19.57 -0.77 10.91
N LEU A 100 -19.53 -0.56 9.59
CA LEU A 100 -20.74 -0.35 8.77
C LEU A 100 -21.65 -1.58 8.76
N ALA A 101 -21.08 -2.80 8.73
CA ALA A 101 -21.83 -4.04 8.80
C ALA A 101 -22.58 -4.20 10.14
N VAL A 102 -21.89 -3.89 11.25
CA VAL A 102 -22.46 -3.90 12.60
C VAL A 102 -23.54 -2.83 12.78
N GLU A 103 -23.25 -1.59 12.35
CA GLU A 103 -24.18 -0.44 12.42
C GLU A 103 -25.46 -0.72 11.64
N ARG A 104 -25.34 -1.20 10.40
CA ARG A 104 -26.49 -1.45 9.51
C ARG A 104 -27.19 -2.76 9.79
N GLY A 105 -26.59 -3.65 10.58
CA GLY A 105 -27.12 -4.99 10.80
C GLY A 105 -27.22 -5.79 9.51
N GLN A 106 -26.16 -5.77 8.70
CA GLN A 106 -26.08 -6.47 7.43
C GLN A 106 -24.69 -7.09 7.23
N LEU A 107 -24.64 -8.29 6.66
CA LEU A 107 -23.40 -8.94 6.24
C LEU A 107 -23.19 -8.66 4.74
N PRO A 108 -22.19 -7.83 4.37
CA PRO A 108 -21.90 -7.53 2.97
C PRO A 108 -21.24 -8.72 2.25
N PRO A 109 -21.46 -8.89 0.95
CA PRO A 109 -20.83 -9.96 0.17
C PRO A 109 -19.31 -9.76 0.08
N SER A 110 -18.56 -10.85 0.21
CA SER A 110 -17.18 -10.98 -0.24
C SER A 110 -17.23 -11.43 -1.70
N ILE A 111 -16.82 -10.54 -2.61
CA ILE A 111 -16.94 -10.74 -4.05
C ILE A 111 -15.71 -11.46 -4.63
N HIS A 112 -15.74 -11.80 -5.92
CA HIS A 112 -14.70 -12.60 -6.60
C HIS A 112 -14.43 -13.98 -5.97
N PHE A 113 -15.43 -14.53 -5.29
CA PHE A 113 -15.39 -15.87 -4.73
C PHE A 113 -16.31 -16.80 -5.53
N GLN A 114 -15.74 -17.82 -6.16
CA GLN A 114 -16.48 -18.86 -6.91
C GLN A 114 -16.29 -20.24 -6.28
N HIS A 115 -15.03 -20.59 -6.00
CA HIS A 115 -14.64 -21.85 -5.38
C HIS A 115 -13.70 -21.56 -4.22
N MET A 116 -13.76 -22.40 -3.19
CA MET A 116 -12.84 -22.34 -2.06
C MET A 116 -11.43 -22.74 -2.51
N ASN A 117 -10.41 -22.14 -1.89
CA ASN A 117 -9.03 -22.65 -1.99
C ASN A 117 -9.01 -24.12 -1.49
N GLU A 118 -8.40 -25.02 -2.25
CA GLU A 118 -8.39 -26.47 -1.97
C GLU A 118 -7.72 -26.85 -0.64
N HIS A 119 -6.88 -25.98 -0.10
CA HIS A 119 -6.23 -26.15 1.20
C HIS A 119 -7.09 -25.65 2.38
N ILE A 120 -8.28 -25.10 2.12
CA ILE A 120 -9.20 -24.59 3.15
C ILE A 120 -10.39 -25.53 3.29
N ASN A 121 -10.58 -26.07 4.50
CA ASN A 121 -11.75 -26.89 4.84
C ASN A 121 -12.57 -26.24 5.95
N LEU A 122 -13.80 -25.84 5.64
CA LEU A 122 -14.72 -25.23 6.61
C LEU A 122 -15.73 -26.20 7.23
N SER A 123 -15.73 -27.48 6.81
CA SER A 123 -16.82 -28.44 7.07
C SER A 123 -17.09 -28.76 8.55
N ASN A 124 -16.18 -28.37 9.46
CA ASN A 124 -16.32 -28.52 10.91
C ASN A 124 -15.92 -27.23 11.66
N THR A 125 -16.22 -26.09 11.06
CA THR A 125 -15.91 -24.77 11.65
C THR A 125 -17.19 -23.93 11.68
N PRO A 126 -17.29 -22.90 12.54
CA PRO A 126 -18.45 -22.02 12.53
C PRO A 126 -18.50 -21.10 11.30
N PHE A 127 -17.49 -21.16 10.43
CA PHE A 127 -17.25 -20.19 9.40
C PHE A 127 -17.96 -20.51 8.09
N MET A 128 -18.43 -19.47 7.41
CA MET A 128 -18.93 -19.55 6.04
C MET A 128 -18.51 -18.30 5.25
N VAL A 129 -18.06 -18.45 4.00
CA VAL A 129 -17.80 -17.29 3.14
C VAL A 129 -19.13 -16.66 2.76
N ASN A 130 -19.30 -15.37 3.08
CA ASN A 130 -20.55 -14.66 2.79
C ASN A 130 -20.53 -14.08 1.38
N THR A 131 -21.21 -14.70 0.43
CA THR A 131 -21.19 -14.31 -1.00
C THR A 131 -22.36 -13.42 -1.42
N ALA A 132 -23.32 -13.18 -0.53
CA ALA A 132 -24.51 -12.36 -0.78
C ALA A 132 -24.77 -11.37 0.37
N LEU A 133 -25.49 -10.28 0.09
CA LEU A 133 -25.97 -9.39 1.15
C LEU A 133 -27.00 -10.12 2.01
N ARG A 134 -26.75 -10.21 3.32
CA ARG A 134 -27.66 -10.87 4.27
C ARG A 134 -28.05 -9.92 5.40
N SER A 135 -29.28 -10.05 5.88
CA SER A 135 -29.68 -9.41 7.13
C SER A 135 -28.90 -10.04 8.29
N TRP A 136 -28.46 -9.20 9.23
CA TRP A 136 -27.82 -9.61 10.46
C TRP A 136 -28.64 -9.05 11.62
N PRO A 137 -29.75 -9.67 12.01
CA PRO A 137 -30.56 -9.19 13.13
C PRO A 137 -29.79 -9.30 14.46
N THR A 138 -30.15 -8.47 15.43
CA THR A 138 -29.66 -8.62 16.80
C THR A 138 -30.26 -9.88 17.40
N GLY A 139 -29.41 -10.80 17.90
CA GLY A 139 -29.86 -11.98 18.64
C GLY A 139 -29.99 -11.69 20.13
N ASP A 140 -29.66 -12.66 20.98
CA ASP A 140 -29.64 -12.52 22.45
C ASP A 140 -28.54 -11.56 22.97
N GLY A 141 -27.69 -11.04 22.08
CA GLY A 141 -26.58 -10.14 22.42
C GLY A 141 -26.24 -9.16 21.28
N PRO A 142 -25.27 -8.25 21.51
CA PRO A 142 -24.86 -7.27 20.51
C PRO A 142 -24.22 -7.95 19.30
N ARG A 143 -24.34 -7.33 18.13
CA ARG A 143 -23.60 -7.78 16.95
C ARG A 143 -22.12 -7.53 17.17
N ARG A 144 -21.28 -8.54 16.96
CA ARG A 144 -19.82 -8.43 17.07
C ARG A 144 -19.14 -8.85 15.78
N ALA A 145 -18.20 -8.02 15.35
CA ALA A 145 -17.31 -8.32 14.24
C ALA A 145 -15.85 -8.34 14.72
N GLY A 146 -15.12 -9.40 14.38
CA GLY A 146 -13.66 -9.45 14.51
C GLY A 146 -13.01 -8.92 13.23
N ILE A 147 -11.89 -8.23 13.37
CA ILE A 147 -11.10 -7.66 12.27
C ILE A 147 -9.66 -8.09 12.45
N SER A 148 -9.07 -8.70 11.42
CA SER A 148 -7.68 -9.15 11.42
C SER A 148 -6.85 -8.41 10.36
N ALA A 149 -5.64 -8.03 10.73
CA ALA A 149 -4.66 -7.45 9.81
C ALA A 149 -3.26 -7.98 10.13
N PHE A 150 -2.60 -8.58 9.13
CA PHE A 150 -1.30 -9.22 9.29
C PHE A 150 -0.29 -8.53 8.39
N GLY A 151 0.73 -7.93 9.00
CA GLY A 151 1.83 -7.28 8.29
C GLY A 151 2.80 -8.31 7.75
N PHE A 152 3.35 -8.05 6.57
CA PHE A 152 4.38 -8.90 5.95
C PHE A 152 5.63 -9.09 6.83
N SER A 153 5.93 -8.13 7.71
CA SER A 153 7.01 -8.18 8.69
C SER A 153 6.73 -9.09 9.91
N GLY A 154 5.59 -9.78 9.94
CA GLY A 154 5.16 -10.63 11.06
C GLY A 154 4.37 -9.90 12.16
N THR A 155 4.10 -8.61 12.01
CA THR A 155 3.27 -7.84 12.97
C THR A 155 1.79 -8.18 12.77
N ASN A 156 1.14 -8.73 13.79
CA ASN A 156 -0.28 -9.09 13.74
C ASN A 156 -1.11 -8.11 14.57
N ALA A 157 -2.30 -7.75 14.07
CA ALA A 157 -3.28 -6.95 14.80
C ALA A 157 -4.67 -7.60 14.71
N HIS A 158 -5.39 -7.60 15.83
CA HIS A 158 -6.75 -8.09 15.91
C HIS A 158 -7.61 -7.16 16.75
N VAL A 159 -8.82 -6.86 16.26
CA VAL A 159 -9.79 -5.98 16.90
C VAL A 159 -11.16 -6.61 16.88
N VAL A 160 -11.91 -6.51 17.99
CA VAL A 160 -13.35 -6.77 18.01
C VAL A 160 -14.11 -5.47 18.22
N VAL A 161 -15.12 -5.25 17.37
CA VAL A 161 -16.10 -4.14 17.48
C VAL A 161 -17.47 -4.72 17.76
N GLU A 162 -18.28 -4.01 18.54
CA GLU A 162 -19.65 -4.41 18.85
C GLU A 162 -20.66 -3.27 18.62
N SER A 163 -21.92 -3.62 18.37
CA SER A 163 -23.00 -2.64 18.25
C SER A 163 -23.24 -1.94 19.58
N ALA A 164 -23.21 -0.62 19.60
CA ALA A 164 -23.65 0.17 20.75
C ALA A 164 -25.18 0.14 20.88
N ALA A 165 -25.68 0.28 22.11
CA ALA A 165 -27.11 0.50 22.33
C ALA A 165 -27.54 1.80 21.64
N SER A 166 -28.66 1.76 20.91
CA SER A 166 -29.22 2.97 20.32
C SER A 166 -29.65 3.91 21.45
N PRO A 167 -29.12 5.14 21.52
CA PRO A 167 -29.61 6.12 22.47
C PRO A 167 -31.09 6.39 22.24
N ALA A 168 -31.85 6.57 23.32
CA ALA A 168 -33.28 6.85 23.24
C ALA A 168 -33.53 8.09 22.36
N PRO A 169 -34.59 8.09 21.53
CA PRO A 169 -35.00 9.29 20.80
C PRO A 169 -35.27 10.41 21.79
N GLY A 170 -34.61 11.54 21.60
CA GLY A 170 -34.67 12.68 22.52
C GLY A 170 -34.39 13.99 21.79
N GLY A 171 -35.13 14.24 20.72
CA GLY A 171 -34.98 15.45 19.93
C GLY A 171 -35.23 16.71 20.77
N VAL A 172 -34.38 17.73 20.61
CA VAL A 172 -34.60 19.03 21.24
C VAL A 172 -35.81 19.69 20.56
N PRO A 173 -36.82 20.20 21.28
CA PRO A 173 -37.90 20.97 20.67
C PRO A 173 -37.37 22.19 19.92
N GLY A 174 -37.94 22.46 18.74
CA GLY A 174 -37.62 23.63 17.94
C GLY A 174 -38.22 24.93 18.51
N PRO A 175 -37.92 26.09 17.89
CA PRO A 175 -37.15 26.24 16.66
C PRO A 175 -35.62 26.13 16.88
N TRP A 176 -34.89 25.73 15.84
CA TRP A 176 -33.46 25.45 15.93
C TRP A 176 -32.61 26.46 15.16
N VAL A 177 -31.42 26.73 15.68
CA VAL A 177 -30.39 27.54 15.00
C VAL A 177 -29.51 26.63 14.15
N PHE A 178 -29.51 26.87 12.84
CA PHE A 178 -28.63 26.18 11.89
C PHE A 178 -27.43 27.05 11.57
N THR A 179 -26.24 26.45 11.56
CA THR A 179 -24.97 27.15 11.34
C THR A 179 -24.18 26.49 10.23
N LEU A 180 -23.84 27.25 9.19
CA LEU A 180 -22.95 26.81 8.11
C LEU A 180 -21.74 27.72 8.05
N SER A 181 -20.56 27.13 7.88
CA SER A 181 -19.35 27.91 7.60
C SER A 181 -18.45 27.24 6.56
N ALA A 182 -17.67 28.07 5.86
CA ALA A 182 -16.72 27.65 4.83
C ALA A 182 -15.55 28.65 4.74
N ARG A 183 -14.53 28.35 3.92
CA ARG A 183 -13.41 29.30 3.70
C ARG A 183 -13.80 30.42 2.75
N ASN A 184 -14.63 30.15 1.74
CA ASN A 184 -15.06 31.11 0.74
C ASN A 184 -16.58 30.97 0.43
N PRO A 185 -17.19 31.93 -0.27
CA PRO A 185 -18.62 31.89 -0.62
C PRO A 185 -19.02 30.66 -1.45
N GLU A 186 -18.17 30.20 -2.36
CA GLU A 186 -18.45 29.06 -3.25
C GLU A 186 -18.58 27.76 -2.46
N GLN A 187 -17.67 27.53 -1.50
CA GLN A 187 -17.73 26.38 -0.60
C GLN A 187 -18.93 26.45 0.36
N LEU A 188 -19.35 27.67 0.77
CA LEU A 188 -20.54 27.84 1.60
C LEU A 188 -21.80 27.41 0.83
N ALA A 189 -21.93 27.87 -0.42
CA ALA A 189 -23.01 27.47 -1.32
C ALA A 189 -23.00 25.96 -1.60
N ALA A 190 -21.82 25.37 -1.87
CA ALA A 190 -21.68 23.93 -2.09
C ALA A 190 -22.04 23.10 -0.85
N HIS A 191 -21.67 23.58 0.35
CA HIS A 191 -22.04 22.94 1.61
C HIS A 191 -23.55 23.02 1.85
N ALA A 192 -24.18 24.17 1.60
CA ALA A 192 -25.63 24.33 1.69
C ALA A 192 -26.36 23.37 0.73
N ALA A 193 -25.90 23.28 -0.52
CA ALA A 193 -26.45 22.35 -1.51
C ALA A 193 -26.29 20.88 -1.10
N ALA A 194 -25.14 20.51 -0.53
CA ALA A 194 -24.90 19.15 -0.04
C ALA A 194 -25.82 18.80 1.14
N LEU A 195 -26.03 19.74 2.06
CA LEU A 195 -26.93 19.56 3.19
C LEU A 195 -28.40 19.50 2.74
N ALA A 196 -28.81 20.33 1.78
CA ALA A 196 -30.16 20.29 1.22
C ALA A 196 -30.46 18.90 0.62
N ARG A 197 -29.55 18.37 -0.21
CA ARG A 197 -29.67 17.01 -0.76
C ARG A 197 -29.77 15.95 0.32
N PHE A 198 -28.97 16.06 1.39
CA PHE A 198 -29.03 15.11 2.50
C PHE A 198 -30.37 15.15 3.23
N VAL A 199 -30.87 16.34 3.57
CA VAL A 199 -32.15 16.53 4.27
C VAL A 199 -33.32 16.04 3.40
N THR A 200 -33.27 16.26 2.09
CA THR A 200 -34.28 15.76 1.14
C THR A 200 -34.26 14.23 1.04
N ALA A 201 -33.08 13.61 1.01
CA ALA A 201 -32.94 12.16 0.94
C ALA A 201 -33.33 11.42 2.24
N HIS A 202 -33.41 12.13 3.37
CA HIS A 202 -33.74 11.57 4.69
C HIS A 202 -34.94 12.30 5.32
N PRO A 203 -36.18 12.02 4.87
CA PRO A 203 -37.38 12.71 5.38
C PRO A 203 -37.65 12.46 6.87
N GLY A 204 -37.13 11.37 7.44
CA GLY A 204 -37.24 11.03 8.87
C GLY A 204 -36.10 11.56 9.76
N VAL A 205 -35.13 12.32 9.22
CA VAL A 205 -34.03 12.85 10.05
C VAL A 205 -34.54 13.91 11.04
N ASP A 206 -34.10 13.82 12.29
CA ASP A 206 -34.41 14.80 13.34
C ASP A 206 -33.66 16.11 13.08
N LEU A 207 -34.41 17.21 12.95
CA LEU A 207 -33.86 18.53 12.62
C LEU A 207 -33.09 19.16 13.78
N GLY A 208 -33.43 18.83 15.03
CA GLY A 208 -32.70 19.24 16.22
C GLY A 208 -31.32 18.60 16.27
N ASP A 209 -31.20 17.33 15.88
CA ASP A 209 -29.92 16.62 15.77
C ASP A 209 -29.07 17.13 14.59
N VAL A 210 -29.71 17.50 13.47
CA VAL A 210 -29.02 18.19 12.36
C VAL A 210 -28.43 19.52 12.86
N ALA A 211 -29.26 20.36 13.50
CA ALA A 211 -28.81 21.64 14.05
C ALA A 211 -27.75 21.46 15.14
N HIS A 212 -27.89 20.48 16.03
CA HIS A 212 -26.91 20.16 17.05
C HIS A 212 -25.56 19.78 16.42
N THR A 213 -25.58 18.87 15.43
CA THR A 213 -24.37 18.42 14.73
C THR A 213 -23.65 19.56 14.04
N LEU A 214 -24.37 20.48 13.39
CA LEU A 214 -23.78 21.64 12.73
C LEU A 214 -23.12 22.61 13.74
N ARG A 215 -23.72 22.77 14.91
CA ARG A 215 -23.28 23.71 15.96
C ARG A 215 -22.05 23.23 16.73
N VAL A 216 -21.97 21.93 17.05
CA VAL A 216 -20.91 21.39 17.91
C VAL A 216 -19.94 20.44 17.20
N GLY A 217 -20.33 19.90 16.04
CA GLY A 217 -19.58 18.89 15.30
C GLY A 217 -18.78 19.42 14.11
N ARG A 218 -18.76 20.74 13.89
CA ARG A 218 -18.08 21.39 12.76
C ARG A 218 -17.10 22.44 13.25
N LYS A 219 -15.92 22.48 12.63
CA LYS A 219 -14.98 23.59 12.81
C LYS A 219 -15.57 24.84 12.18
N THR A 220 -15.69 25.91 12.95
CA THR A 220 -16.15 27.21 12.45
C THR A 220 -15.09 27.89 11.60
N LEU A 221 -15.47 28.34 10.41
CA LEU A 221 -14.63 29.06 9.44
C LEU A 221 -15.10 30.52 9.25
N GLY A 222 -14.39 31.29 8.42
CA GLY A 222 -14.58 32.74 8.29
C GLY A 222 -15.85 33.18 7.55
N ARG A 223 -16.28 32.44 6.52
CA ARG A 223 -17.57 32.69 5.86
C ARG A 223 -18.65 31.95 6.60
N ARG A 224 -19.61 32.68 7.17
CA ARG A 224 -20.63 32.14 8.05
C ARG A 224 -22.01 32.52 7.56
N ALA A 225 -22.93 31.56 7.64
CA ALA A 225 -24.36 31.78 7.49
C ALA A 225 -25.10 31.08 8.63
N ALA A 226 -26.07 31.76 9.23
CA ALA A 226 -26.94 31.16 10.24
C ALA A 226 -28.37 31.66 10.10
N PHE A 227 -29.31 30.80 10.46
CA PHE A 227 -30.74 31.08 10.40
C PHE A 227 -31.49 30.20 11.38
N VAL A 228 -32.73 30.60 11.69
CA VAL A 228 -33.64 29.83 12.53
C VAL A 228 -34.66 29.12 11.65
N ALA A 229 -34.88 27.83 11.89
CA ALA A 229 -35.96 27.08 11.25
C ALA A 229 -36.71 26.23 12.28
N ALA A 230 -38.05 26.22 12.17
CA ALA A 230 -38.94 25.40 12.99
C ALA A 230 -39.37 24.11 12.27
N ASP A 231 -39.17 24.05 10.95
CA ASP A 231 -39.63 22.95 10.11
C ASP A 231 -38.67 22.72 8.92
N ARG A 232 -38.89 21.59 8.24
CA ARG A 232 -38.07 21.15 7.10
C ARG A 232 -38.21 22.08 5.91
N ALA A 233 -39.39 22.64 5.67
CA ALA A 233 -39.63 23.53 4.52
C ALA A 233 -38.82 24.83 4.65
N THR A 234 -38.79 25.41 5.85
CA THR A 234 -38.01 26.60 6.19
C THR A 234 -36.51 26.32 6.09
N LEU A 235 -36.07 25.15 6.59
CA LEU A 235 -34.68 24.71 6.45
C LEU A 235 -34.26 24.60 4.97
N LEU A 236 -35.02 23.85 4.16
CA LEU A 236 -34.70 23.65 2.74
C LEU A 236 -34.71 24.98 1.97
N ARG A 237 -35.70 25.85 2.21
CA ARG A 237 -35.75 27.20 1.60
C ARG A 237 -34.51 28.02 1.92
N ALA A 238 -34.00 27.95 3.15
CA ALA A 238 -32.78 28.65 3.53
C ALA A 238 -31.54 28.06 2.85
N LEU A 239 -31.43 26.72 2.79
CA LEU A 239 -30.31 26.04 2.16
C LEU A 239 -30.28 26.27 0.64
N ASP A 240 -31.42 26.28 -0.02
CA ASP A 240 -31.53 26.58 -1.45
C ASP A 240 -31.15 28.03 -1.76
N ALA A 241 -31.59 28.97 -0.92
CA ALA A 241 -31.17 30.37 -1.04
C ALA A 241 -29.65 30.54 -0.88
N LEU A 242 -29.06 29.88 0.12
CA LEU A 242 -27.60 29.87 0.32
C LEU A 242 -26.86 29.21 -0.85
N ALA A 243 -27.40 28.11 -1.39
CA ALA A 243 -26.80 27.39 -2.51
C ALA A 243 -26.82 28.19 -3.83
N THR A 244 -27.82 29.06 -4.01
CA THR A 244 -28.01 29.88 -5.22
C THR A 244 -27.55 31.32 -5.06
N GLY A 245 -27.06 31.71 -3.87
CA GLY A 245 -26.64 33.07 -3.58
C GLY A 245 -27.80 34.07 -3.43
N GLN A 246 -29.03 33.58 -3.25
CA GLN A 246 -30.19 34.43 -2.96
C GLN A 246 -30.14 34.92 -1.50
N THR A 247 -30.52 36.17 -1.28
CA THR A 247 -30.64 36.76 0.05
C THR A 247 -32.06 36.62 0.57
N LEU A 248 -32.23 36.12 1.79
CA LEU A 248 -33.50 36.11 2.51
C LEU A 248 -33.32 36.80 3.86
N ASP A 249 -34.31 37.58 4.28
CA ASP A 249 -34.20 38.45 5.47
C ASP A 249 -33.89 37.71 6.78
N PHE A 250 -34.30 36.45 6.88
CA PHE A 250 -34.09 35.60 8.07
C PHE A 250 -32.77 34.82 8.04
N ILE A 251 -31.91 35.05 7.03
CA ILE A 251 -30.58 34.47 6.92
C ILE A 251 -29.54 35.53 7.26
N HIS A 252 -28.81 35.29 8.35
CA HIS A 252 -27.69 36.14 8.77
C HIS A 252 -26.39 35.63 8.14
N GLN A 253 -25.64 36.51 7.47
CA GLN A 253 -24.35 36.17 6.87
C GLN A 253 -23.25 37.14 7.32
N SER A 254 -22.00 36.64 7.39
CA SER A 254 -20.85 37.49 7.74
C SER A 254 -20.58 38.53 6.64
N LYS A 255 -20.56 39.82 7.01
CA LYS A 255 -20.21 40.93 6.11
C LYS A 255 -18.70 41.18 6.01
N ALA A 256 -17.90 40.70 6.97
CA ALA A 256 -16.45 40.83 7.01
C ALA A 256 -15.81 39.67 7.81
N GLU A 257 -14.49 39.46 7.67
CA GLU A 257 -13.70 38.45 8.41
C GLU A 257 -13.32 38.90 9.84
N GLN A 258 -14.12 39.75 10.48
CA GLN A 258 -13.86 40.12 11.87
C GLN A 258 -14.30 38.99 12.81
N GLN A 259 -13.36 38.49 13.60
CA GLN A 259 -13.63 37.56 14.69
C GLN A 259 -13.85 38.37 15.97
N ASP A 260 -15.10 38.48 16.40
CA ASP A 260 -15.40 38.81 17.79
C ASP A 260 -15.40 37.51 18.60
N ASN A 261 -14.45 37.37 19.54
CA ASN A 261 -14.31 36.17 20.37
C ASN A 261 -15.13 36.26 21.68
N THR A 262 -15.98 37.27 21.83
CA THR A 262 -16.82 37.41 23.02
C THR A 262 -17.82 36.24 23.12
N PRO A 263 -17.78 35.43 24.20
CA PRO A 263 -18.72 34.33 24.39
C PRO A 263 -20.12 34.88 24.73
N LEU A 264 -21.14 34.42 24.00
CA LEU A 264 -22.53 34.77 24.30
C LEU A 264 -23.26 33.60 24.99
N PRO A 265 -24.06 33.88 26.03
CA PRO A 265 -24.86 32.86 26.69
C PRO A 265 -25.99 32.37 25.77
N ALA A 266 -26.22 31.06 25.74
CA ALA A 266 -27.29 30.45 24.94
C ALA A 266 -28.72 30.74 25.42
N THR A 267 -28.90 31.60 26.44
CA THR A 267 -30.21 32.04 26.94
C THR A 267 -30.86 33.11 26.08
N LEU A 268 -30.12 33.67 25.11
CA LEU A 268 -30.64 34.64 24.14
C LEU A 268 -31.61 33.99 23.15
N ALA A 269 -32.50 34.80 22.57
CA ALA A 269 -33.44 34.34 21.54
C ALA A 269 -32.70 33.66 20.36
N PRO A 270 -33.24 32.57 19.77
CA PRO A 270 -32.56 31.82 18.70
C PRO A 270 -32.07 32.68 17.53
N ASP A 271 -32.84 33.68 17.12
CA ASP A 271 -32.47 34.58 16.02
C ASP A 271 -31.27 35.48 16.38
N HIS A 272 -31.21 35.95 17.63
CA HIS A 272 -30.06 36.70 18.13
C HIS A 272 -28.80 35.81 18.14
N LEU A 273 -28.92 34.56 18.59
CA LEU A 273 -27.80 33.61 18.54
C LEU A 273 -27.34 33.34 17.11
N ALA A 274 -28.27 33.18 16.16
CA ALA A 274 -27.95 33.00 14.74
C ALA A 274 -27.18 34.21 14.20
N ARG A 275 -27.70 35.42 14.43
CA ARG A 275 -27.07 36.66 14.00
C ARG A 275 -25.67 36.84 14.58
N ALA A 276 -25.53 36.73 15.90
CA ALA A 276 -24.25 36.94 16.56
C ALA A 276 -23.19 35.91 16.12
N TRP A 277 -23.59 34.64 15.97
CA TRP A 277 -22.67 33.62 15.45
C TRP A 277 -22.22 33.92 14.01
N ALA A 278 -23.15 34.37 13.15
CA ALA A 278 -22.84 34.78 11.78
C ALA A 278 -21.91 36.01 11.75
N GLU A 279 -22.04 36.94 12.70
CA GLU A 279 -21.20 38.12 12.85
C GLU A 279 -19.80 37.83 13.46
N GLY A 280 -19.55 36.61 13.93
CA GLY A 280 -18.22 36.19 14.39
C GLY A 280 -18.18 35.61 15.80
N ALA A 281 -19.22 35.84 16.61
CA ALA A 281 -19.27 35.47 18.01
C ALA A 281 -19.10 33.96 18.24
N ARG A 282 -18.57 33.61 19.42
CA ARG A 282 -18.60 32.24 19.93
C ARG A 282 -19.87 32.07 20.77
N VAL A 283 -20.62 31.01 20.49
CA VAL A 283 -21.84 30.66 21.23
C VAL A 283 -21.61 29.34 21.95
N ASP A 284 -21.88 29.31 23.26
CA ASP A 284 -21.85 28.09 24.04
C ASP A 284 -23.19 27.37 23.91
N TRP A 285 -23.32 26.58 22.85
CA TRP A 285 -24.55 25.89 22.51
C TRP A 285 -24.99 24.91 23.61
N PRO A 286 -26.30 24.86 23.93
CA PRO A 286 -26.79 23.96 24.97
C PRO A 286 -26.60 22.51 24.53
N PRO A 287 -26.29 21.60 25.47
CA PRO A 287 -26.29 20.17 25.20
C PRO A 287 -27.73 19.71 24.87
N GLY A 288 -27.89 18.59 24.17
CA GLY A 288 -29.22 17.98 24.03
C GLY A 288 -29.56 17.32 22.70
N GLY A 289 -28.65 17.24 21.72
CA GLY A 289 -28.89 16.48 20.48
C GLY A 289 -27.89 15.35 20.28
N GLN A 290 -28.21 14.42 19.38
CA GLN A 290 -27.29 13.39 18.91
C GLN A 290 -26.49 13.89 17.72
N ARG A 291 -25.23 13.47 17.61
CA ARG A 291 -24.40 13.78 16.44
C ARG A 291 -24.74 12.83 15.30
N LEU A 292 -25.05 13.41 14.14
CA LEU A 292 -25.35 12.68 12.91
C LEU A 292 -24.16 12.69 11.96
N HIS A 293 -24.11 11.69 11.07
CA HIS A 293 -23.19 11.71 9.94
C HIS A 293 -23.74 12.63 8.82
N LEU A 294 -23.63 13.95 9.04
CA LEU A 294 -23.97 14.95 8.02
C LEU A 294 -22.89 15.01 6.92
N PRO A 295 -23.21 15.49 5.71
CA PRO A 295 -22.23 15.72 4.64
C PRO A 295 -21.00 16.47 5.14
N GLY A 296 -19.82 15.97 4.80
CA GLY A 296 -18.54 16.55 5.20
C GLY A 296 -18.25 17.88 4.53
N THR A 297 -17.15 18.52 4.96
CA THR A 297 -16.66 19.75 4.35
C THR A 297 -16.38 19.54 2.86
N VAL A 298 -16.91 20.43 2.01
CA VAL A 298 -16.58 20.45 0.58
C VAL A 298 -15.24 21.16 0.41
N PHE A 299 -14.16 20.39 0.23
CA PHE A 299 -12.83 20.95 -0.03
C PHE A 299 -12.73 21.55 -1.43
N ALA A 300 -11.92 22.61 -1.56
CA ALA A 300 -11.50 23.10 -2.87
C ALA A 300 -10.74 21.99 -3.60
N ARG A 301 -10.98 21.87 -4.90
CA ARG A 301 -10.34 20.85 -5.76
C ARG A 301 -9.20 21.47 -6.55
N ASP A 302 -8.40 22.28 -5.86
CA ASP A 302 -7.23 22.92 -6.45
C ASP A 302 -6.16 21.86 -6.72
N ARG A 303 -5.61 21.86 -7.94
CA ARG A 303 -4.56 20.91 -8.32
C ARG A 303 -3.25 21.33 -7.68
N HIS A 304 -2.82 20.60 -6.66
CA HIS A 304 -1.48 20.69 -6.10
C HIS A 304 -0.70 19.45 -6.53
N TRP A 305 0.24 19.61 -7.47
CA TRP A 305 1.05 18.51 -7.99
C TRP A 305 2.50 19.00 -8.10
N VAL A 306 3.45 18.20 -7.63
CA VAL A 306 4.87 18.46 -7.90
C VAL A 306 5.11 18.04 -9.34
N GLU A 307 5.23 19.02 -10.23
CA GLU A 307 5.72 18.77 -11.58
C GLU A 307 7.23 18.58 -11.50
N THR A 308 7.65 17.33 -11.34
CA THR A 308 9.06 16.96 -11.47
C THR A 308 9.44 17.19 -12.93
N LYS A 309 10.10 18.31 -13.22
CA LYS A 309 10.82 18.44 -14.50
C LYS A 309 11.81 17.27 -14.56
N ALA A 310 11.78 16.50 -15.64
CA ALA A 310 12.79 15.48 -15.91
C ALA A 310 14.17 16.15 -15.77
N SER A 311 14.98 15.71 -14.81
CA SER A 311 16.27 16.34 -14.59
C SER A 311 17.24 15.93 -15.69
N GLU A 312 17.89 16.89 -16.33
CA GLU A 312 19.10 16.71 -17.15
C GLU A 312 20.31 16.35 -16.25
N GLN A 313 20.17 15.37 -15.36
CA GLN A 313 21.31 14.85 -14.63
C GLN A 313 22.02 13.78 -15.49
N PRO A 314 23.37 13.76 -15.50
CA PRO A 314 24.11 12.72 -16.19
C PRO A 314 23.75 11.35 -15.63
N TYR A 315 23.64 10.36 -16.51
CA TYR A 315 23.33 8.97 -16.16
C TYR A 315 24.26 8.46 -15.05
N GLN A 316 23.67 7.98 -13.94
CA GLN A 316 24.40 7.30 -12.86
C GLN A 316 23.82 5.90 -12.66
N PRO A 317 24.60 4.83 -12.87
CA PRO A 317 24.13 3.46 -12.64
C PRO A 317 23.87 3.21 -11.16
N LEU A 318 22.98 2.26 -10.84
CA LEU A 318 22.77 1.83 -9.45
C LEU A 318 24.10 1.38 -8.81
N PRO A 319 24.49 1.93 -7.65
CA PRO A 319 25.79 1.62 -7.03
C PRO A 319 26.02 0.11 -6.81
N ALA A 320 24.97 -0.65 -6.49
CA ALA A 320 25.03 -2.10 -6.28
C ALA A 320 25.49 -2.89 -7.54
N LEU A 321 25.24 -2.35 -8.73
CA LEU A 321 25.64 -2.99 -10.00
C LEU A 321 27.12 -2.78 -10.34
N SER A 322 27.84 -1.96 -9.56
CA SER A 322 29.31 -1.84 -9.67
C SER A 322 30.08 -2.95 -8.96
N LEU A 323 29.42 -3.67 -8.05
CA LEU A 323 30.05 -4.67 -7.19
C LEU A 323 30.62 -5.89 -7.96
N PRO A 324 29.96 -6.44 -9.00
CA PRO A 324 30.54 -7.52 -9.81
C PRO A 324 31.86 -7.13 -10.48
N GLU A 325 31.98 -5.90 -10.98
CA GLU A 325 33.23 -5.42 -11.61
C GLU A 325 34.35 -5.27 -10.58
N LEU A 326 34.01 -4.80 -9.37
CA LEU A 326 34.95 -4.72 -8.26
C LEU A 326 35.43 -6.12 -7.82
N ALA A 327 34.52 -7.11 -7.78
CA ALA A 327 34.87 -8.51 -7.49
C ALA A 327 35.79 -9.09 -8.57
N ARG A 328 35.45 -8.88 -9.85
CA ARG A 328 36.25 -9.33 -11.00
C ARG A 328 37.67 -8.77 -10.98
N ALA A 329 37.81 -7.47 -10.68
CA ALA A 329 39.10 -6.80 -10.62
C ALA A 329 39.97 -7.28 -9.44
N ALA A 330 39.36 -7.65 -8.31
CA ALA A 330 40.06 -8.15 -7.14
C ALA A 330 40.42 -9.65 -7.24
N ALA A 331 39.60 -10.44 -7.93
CA ALA A 331 39.72 -11.90 -8.01
C ALA A 331 40.60 -12.41 -9.17
N VAL A 332 41.54 -11.60 -9.68
CA VAL A 332 42.41 -12.00 -10.81
C VAL A 332 42.99 -13.39 -10.56
N GLY A 333 42.77 -14.32 -11.50
CA GLY A 333 43.11 -15.73 -11.31
C GLY A 333 44.62 -15.97 -11.16
N ASP A 334 45.00 -17.16 -10.69
CA ASP A 334 46.39 -17.54 -10.34
C ASP A 334 47.44 -17.27 -11.42
N ASN A 335 47.02 -17.27 -12.69
CA ASN A 335 47.89 -17.04 -13.84
C ASN A 335 47.81 -15.60 -14.39
N GLY A 336 47.24 -14.66 -13.65
CA GLY A 336 46.95 -13.30 -14.13
C GLY A 336 45.78 -13.23 -15.13
N ALA A 337 45.06 -14.33 -15.33
CA ALA A 337 43.93 -14.38 -16.25
C ALA A 337 42.74 -13.61 -15.66
N PRO A 338 42.06 -12.77 -16.47
CA PRO A 338 40.90 -12.02 -16.00
C PRO A 338 39.74 -12.97 -15.70
N ILE A 339 39.05 -12.75 -14.58
CA ILE A 339 37.79 -13.43 -14.29
C ILE A 339 36.75 -13.03 -15.32
N ARG A 340 36.07 -14.04 -15.85
CA ARG A 340 35.06 -13.89 -16.90
C ARG A 340 33.71 -14.49 -16.54
N SER A 341 33.59 -15.17 -15.41
CA SER A 341 32.31 -15.72 -14.97
C SER A 341 32.19 -15.67 -13.45
N LEU A 342 31.05 -15.17 -12.97
CA LEU A 342 30.64 -15.18 -11.57
C LEU A 342 29.33 -15.97 -11.47
N ARG A 343 29.14 -16.71 -10.38
CA ARG A 343 27.92 -17.51 -10.11
C ARG A 343 27.36 -17.20 -8.74
N HIS A 344 26.08 -17.53 -8.57
CA HIS A 344 25.37 -17.43 -7.30
C HIS A 344 25.57 -16.06 -6.62
N VAL A 345 25.53 -15.00 -7.43
CA VAL A 345 25.75 -13.64 -6.96
C VAL A 345 24.52 -13.21 -6.18
N VAL A 346 24.71 -12.79 -4.94
CA VAL A 346 23.66 -12.26 -4.07
C VAL A 346 24.08 -10.86 -3.64
N TRP A 347 23.18 -9.91 -3.81
CA TRP A 347 23.36 -8.53 -3.36
C TRP A 347 22.64 -8.34 -2.03
N GLY A 348 23.37 -7.78 -1.07
CA GLY A 348 22.85 -7.42 0.25
C GLY A 348 22.37 -5.97 0.25
N ARG A 349 22.14 -5.45 1.46
CA ARG A 349 21.82 -4.03 1.62
C ARG A 349 22.97 -3.16 1.09
N PRO A 350 22.70 -2.15 0.25
CA PRO A 350 23.72 -1.28 -0.27
C PRO A 350 24.37 -0.47 0.85
N ALA A 351 25.70 -0.29 0.77
CA ALA A 351 26.44 0.56 1.69
C ALA A 351 26.00 2.02 1.58
N ALA A 352 26.13 2.76 2.68
CA ALA A 352 25.89 4.21 2.69
C ALA A 352 26.80 4.91 1.67
N HIS A 353 26.27 5.92 0.99
CA HIS A 353 27.01 6.66 -0.04
C HIS A 353 28.35 7.22 0.50
N GLY A 354 29.43 7.05 -0.27
CA GLY A 354 30.77 7.49 0.12
C GLY A 354 31.52 6.54 1.06
N THR A 355 30.92 5.42 1.46
CA THR A 355 31.59 4.39 2.26
C THR A 355 32.64 3.66 1.43
N ARG A 356 33.84 3.46 1.97
CA ARG A 356 34.89 2.68 1.30
C ARG A 356 34.50 1.19 1.34
N LEU A 357 34.59 0.55 0.18
CA LEU A 357 34.32 -0.87 0.00
C LEU A 357 35.63 -1.64 -0.10
N LYS A 358 35.63 -2.85 0.45
CA LYS A 358 36.74 -3.80 0.36
C LYS A 358 36.23 -5.12 -0.20
N THR A 359 36.95 -5.68 -1.15
CA THR A 359 36.71 -7.04 -1.64
C THR A 359 37.58 -8.03 -0.88
N VAL A 360 36.97 -9.11 -0.42
CA VAL A 360 37.62 -10.25 0.21
C VAL A 360 37.41 -11.46 -0.70
N ILE A 361 38.50 -12.13 -1.06
CA ILE A 361 38.47 -13.37 -1.85
C ILE A 361 38.97 -14.49 -0.96
N ASP A 362 38.11 -15.47 -0.71
CA ASP A 362 38.44 -16.69 0.01
C ASP A 362 38.51 -17.85 -0.98
N ARG A 363 39.42 -18.80 -0.71
CA ARG A 363 39.55 -20.03 -1.49
C ARG A 363 39.51 -21.22 -0.57
N ASP A 364 38.72 -22.22 -0.94
CA ASP A 364 38.65 -23.51 -0.26
C ASP A 364 38.64 -24.66 -1.29
N GLU A 365 38.33 -25.88 -0.83
CA GLU A 365 38.26 -27.07 -1.67
C GLU A 365 37.06 -27.06 -2.64
N LEU A 366 36.07 -26.18 -2.43
CA LEU A 366 34.85 -26.06 -3.22
C LEU A 366 34.93 -24.96 -4.29
N GLY A 367 35.86 -24.01 -4.15
CA GLY A 367 36.15 -23.00 -5.17
C GLY A 367 36.64 -21.67 -4.60
N GLN A 368 36.40 -20.60 -5.35
CA GLN A 368 36.73 -19.22 -4.94
C GLN A 368 35.46 -18.44 -4.66
N LEU A 369 35.33 -17.93 -3.43
CA LEU A 369 34.21 -17.10 -3.00
C LEU A 369 34.67 -15.65 -2.88
N PHE A 370 33.85 -14.73 -3.35
CA PHE A 370 34.07 -13.30 -3.13
C PHE A 370 33.02 -12.73 -2.19
N ARG A 371 33.44 -11.75 -1.38
CA ARG A 371 32.56 -10.93 -0.56
C ARG A 371 33.00 -9.48 -0.67
N ILE A 372 32.04 -8.58 -0.79
CA ILE A 372 32.29 -7.14 -0.77
C ILE A 372 31.69 -6.58 0.50
N VAL A 373 32.54 -6.01 1.34
CA VAL A 373 32.17 -5.47 2.65
C VAL A 373 32.41 -3.97 2.69
N ALA A 374 31.61 -3.28 3.48
CA ALA A 374 31.82 -1.89 3.82
C ALA A 374 32.78 -1.78 5.01
N ASP A 375 33.69 -0.79 4.99
CA ASP A 375 34.59 -0.53 6.11
C ASP A 375 33.79 -0.36 7.42
N GLY A 376 34.14 -1.14 8.45
CA GLY A 376 33.46 -1.15 9.75
C GLY A 376 32.24 -2.07 9.85
N VAL A 377 31.84 -2.74 8.77
CA VAL A 377 30.69 -3.67 8.74
C VAL A 377 31.06 -4.97 7.99
N GLU A 378 32.06 -5.69 8.51
CA GLU A 378 32.56 -6.92 7.86
C GLU A 378 31.60 -8.12 7.98
N TRP A 379 30.72 -8.11 8.98
CA TRP A 379 29.75 -9.19 9.26
C TRP A 379 28.52 -9.18 8.34
N ALA A 380 28.31 -8.11 7.57
CA ALA A 380 27.20 -7.97 6.62
C ALA A 380 27.68 -7.47 5.25
N PRO A 381 28.12 -8.37 4.34
CA PRO A 381 28.56 -7.99 3.00
C PRO A 381 27.44 -7.36 2.16
N CYS A 382 27.83 -6.38 1.33
CA CYS A 382 27.00 -5.75 0.32
C CYS A 382 26.80 -6.65 -0.91
N ALA A 383 27.71 -7.58 -1.18
CA ALA A 383 27.55 -8.62 -2.18
C ALA A 383 28.40 -9.84 -1.85
N VAL A 384 27.91 -11.03 -2.21
CA VAL A 384 28.66 -12.28 -2.15
C VAL A 384 28.43 -13.08 -3.43
N GLY A 385 29.35 -13.98 -3.76
CA GLY A 385 29.17 -14.92 -4.85
C GLY A 385 30.39 -15.79 -5.06
N GLU A 386 30.34 -16.58 -6.13
CA GLU A 386 31.38 -17.53 -6.51
C GLU A 386 32.07 -17.08 -7.79
N VAL A 387 33.38 -17.26 -7.85
CA VAL A 387 34.19 -17.11 -9.07
C VAL A 387 34.23 -18.46 -9.76
N ALA A 388 33.71 -18.52 -10.99
CA ALA A 388 33.66 -19.77 -11.75
C ALA A 388 35.02 -20.09 -12.41
N ASP A 389 35.45 -21.35 -12.32
CA ASP A 389 36.70 -21.82 -12.91
C ASP A 389 36.72 -21.79 -14.45
N SER A 390 35.54 -21.81 -15.06
CA SER A 390 35.39 -21.74 -16.52
C SER A 390 34.15 -20.94 -16.91
N VAL A 391 34.24 -20.31 -18.07
CA VAL A 391 33.10 -19.65 -18.72
C VAL A 391 32.32 -20.73 -19.47
N PRO A 392 30.98 -20.78 -19.35
CA PRO A 392 30.17 -21.66 -20.19
C PRO A 392 30.39 -21.34 -21.68
N PRO A 393 30.00 -22.24 -22.61
CA PRO A 393 30.03 -21.92 -24.03
C PRO A 393 29.10 -20.72 -24.33
N PRO A 394 29.48 -19.80 -25.23
CA PRO A 394 28.64 -18.68 -25.60
C PRO A 394 27.35 -19.17 -26.28
N PRO A 395 26.20 -18.51 -26.05
CA PRO A 395 24.98 -18.77 -26.81
C PRO A 395 25.19 -18.58 -28.31
N GLU A 396 24.39 -19.28 -29.12
CA GLU A 396 24.40 -19.09 -30.57
C GLU A 396 24.08 -17.63 -30.96
N PRO A 397 24.70 -17.09 -32.02
CA PRO A 397 24.38 -15.76 -32.51
C PRO A 397 22.91 -15.60 -32.86
N ILE A 398 22.34 -14.46 -32.50
CA ILE A 398 20.92 -14.18 -32.69
C ILE A 398 20.75 -13.20 -33.85
N GLY A 399 19.74 -13.40 -34.68
CA GLY A 399 19.39 -12.47 -35.75
C GLY A 399 19.02 -11.07 -35.24
N PRO A 400 18.88 -10.08 -36.15
CA PRO A 400 18.55 -8.71 -35.77
C PRO A 400 17.23 -8.62 -34.97
N PRO A 401 17.08 -7.60 -34.11
CA PRO A 401 15.85 -7.40 -33.36
C PRO A 401 14.65 -7.25 -34.32
N THR A 402 13.54 -7.89 -33.97
CA THR A 402 12.27 -7.81 -34.68
C THR A 402 11.18 -7.52 -33.66
N GLY A 403 10.27 -6.58 -33.91
CA GLY A 403 9.20 -6.23 -32.98
C GLY A 403 8.68 -4.81 -33.16
N ASP A 404 7.72 -4.42 -32.32
CA ASP A 404 7.14 -3.08 -32.30
C ASP A 404 8.12 -2.08 -31.70
N ASP A 405 8.24 -0.90 -32.30
CA ASP A 405 9.04 0.21 -31.75
C ASP A 405 8.33 0.81 -30.54
N VAL A 406 8.94 0.64 -29.36
CA VAL A 406 8.45 1.15 -28.06
C VAL A 406 9.41 2.18 -27.47
N THR A 407 10.25 2.80 -28.30
CA THR A 407 11.29 3.74 -27.88
C THR A 407 10.71 4.93 -27.11
N ALA A 408 9.57 5.46 -27.54
CA ALA A 408 8.93 6.58 -26.86
C ALA A 408 8.48 6.22 -25.44
N ASP A 409 7.98 5.00 -25.23
CA ASP A 409 7.53 4.53 -23.93
C ASP A 409 8.73 4.24 -23.01
N PHE A 410 9.79 3.63 -23.55
CA PHE A 410 11.02 3.44 -22.80
C PHE A 410 11.65 4.77 -22.38
N ARG A 411 11.66 5.80 -23.25
CA ARG A 411 12.17 7.13 -22.89
C ARG A 411 11.35 7.82 -21.80
N ARG A 412 10.04 7.55 -21.72
CA ARG A 412 9.22 8.02 -20.58
C ARG A 412 9.55 7.26 -19.30
N PHE A 413 9.86 5.98 -19.41
CA PHE A 413 10.17 5.10 -18.29
C PHE A 413 11.57 5.35 -17.70
N ALA A 414 12.60 5.47 -18.54
CA ALA A 414 13.99 5.69 -18.18
C ALA A 414 14.58 6.88 -18.98
N PRO A 415 14.21 8.12 -18.63
CA PRO A 415 14.61 9.31 -19.39
C PRO A 415 16.12 9.60 -19.32
N ASP A 416 16.81 9.03 -18.34
CA ASP A 416 18.26 9.12 -18.12
C ASP A 416 19.07 8.22 -19.06
N CYS A 417 18.44 7.26 -19.74
CA CYS A 417 19.10 6.32 -20.66
C CYS A 417 19.29 6.90 -22.09
N ALA A 418 19.86 8.10 -22.21
CA ALA A 418 20.03 8.79 -23.49
C ALA A 418 20.94 8.06 -24.51
N MET A 419 21.77 7.10 -24.04
CA MET A 419 22.59 6.25 -24.91
C MET A 419 21.76 5.29 -25.77
N VAL A 420 20.49 5.05 -25.43
CA VAL A 420 19.60 4.14 -26.14
C VAL A 420 18.93 4.86 -27.31
N SER A 421 19.24 4.41 -28.52
CA SER A 421 18.67 4.97 -29.75
C SER A 421 17.28 4.42 -30.02
N THR A 422 17.09 3.10 -29.88
CA THR A 422 15.87 2.39 -30.26
C THR A 422 15.56 1.24 -29.31
N VAL A 423 14.29 0.98 -29.05
CA VAL A 423 13.79 -0.14 -28.24
C VAL A 423 12.66 -0.86 -28.97
N TRP A 424 12.75 -2.19 -29.04
CA TRP A 424 11.73 -3.04 -29.65
C TRP A 424 11.12 -3.98 -28.61
N ARG A 425 9.84 -4.30 -28.80
CA ARG A 425 9.13 -5.32 -28.02
C ARG A 425 8.55 -6.38 -28.94
N ARG A 426 8.77 -7.66 -28.60
CA ARG A 426 8.19 -8.81 -29.31
C ARG A 426 7.71 -9.84 -28.30
N GLY A 427 6.40 -9.90 -28.10
CA GLY A 427 5.81 -10.71 -27.04
C GLY A 427 6.42 -10.34 -25.69
N ASP A 428 7.04 -11.33 -25.05
CA ASP A 428 7.68 -11.21 -23.75
C ASP A 428 9.16 -10.83 -23.81
N GLU A 429 9.69 -10.45 -24.97
CA GLU A 429 11.07 -10.00 -25.13
C GLU A 429 11.16 -8.50 -25.35
N VAL A 430 12.17 -7.88 -24.74
CA VAL A 430 12.52 -6.48 -24.95
C VAL A 430 13.94 -6.40 -25.48
N TRP A 431 14.13 -5.61 -26.53
CA TRP A 431 15.41 -5.37 -27.18
C TRP A 431 15.73 -3.88 -27.15
N ALA A 432 16.99 -3.52 -26.97
CA ALA A 432 17.44 -2.15 -27.07
C ALA A 432 18.75 -2.05 -27.86
N GLN A 433 18.88 -0.99 -28.64
CA GLN A 433 20.12 -0.62 -29.32
C GLN A 433 20.61 0.72 -28.76
N GLY A 434 21.93 0.85 -28.61
CA GLY A 434 22.52 2.11 -28.18
C GLY A 434 24.01 2.20 -28.46
N THR A 435 24.57 3.35 -28.09
CA THR A 435 25.99 3.65 -28.23
C THR A 435 26.50 4.31 -26.96
N LEU A 436 27.55 3.75 -26.36
CA LEU A 436 28.30 4.41 -25.28
C LEU A 436 29.39 5.32 -25.86
N ALA A 437 29.69 6.41 -25.16
CA ALA A 437 30.74 7.34 -25.55
C ALA A 437 32.14 6.68 -25.55
N THR A 438 32.36 5.72 -24.64
CA THR A 438 33.59 4.94 -24.53
C THR A 438 33.25 3.45 -24.54
N PRO A 439 34.07 2.60 -25.19
CA PRO A 439 33.90 1.16 -25.13
C PRO A 439 33.91 0.67 -23.68
N PRO A 440 32.87 -0.06 -23.24
CA PRO A 440 32.78 -0.61 -21.89
C PRO A 440 33.77 -1.77 -21.69
N THR A 441 34.09 -2.08 -20.44
CA THR A 441 35.02 -3.18 -20.10
C THR A 441 34.47 -4.05 -18.97
N GLY A 442 34.75 -5.35 -19.01
CA GLY A 442 34.43 -6.27 -17.92
C GLY A 442 32.92 -6.43 -17.72
N PHE A 443 32.47 -6.36 -16.46
CA PHE A 443 31.06 -6.33 -16.07
C PHE A 443 30.59 -4.88 -15.93
N ASP A 444 30.59 -4.15 -17.04
CA ASP A 444 30.40 -2.71 -17.07
C ASP A 444 29.08 -2.26 -16.37
N PRO A 445 29.15 -1.46 -15.29
CA PRO A 445 27.99 -1.12 -14.47
C PRO A 445 26.91 -0.35 -15.23
N VAL A 446 27.28 0.43 -16.25
CA VAL A 446 26.33 1.19 -17.07
C VAL A 446 25.48 0.24 -17.90
N LEU A 447 26.09 -0.76 -18.53
CA LEU A 447 25.36 -1.75 -19.31
C LEU A 447 24.55 -2.71 -18.44
N LEU A 448 25.06 -3.07 -17.26
CA LEU A 448 24.30 -3.86 -16.29
C LEU A 448 23.03 -3.11 -15.85
N ASP A 449 23.15 -1.82 -15.50
CA ASP A 449 22.02 -0.98 -15.09
C ASP A 449 21.02 -0.75 -16.23
N LEU A 450 21.51 -0.57 -17.46
CA LEU A 450 20.63 -0.44 -18.62
C LEU A 450 19.83 -1.73 -18.87
N GLY A 451 20.49 -2.89 -18.87
CA GLY A 451 19.82 -4.18 -18.97
C GLY A 451 18.81 -4.37 -17.84
N TRP A 452 19.15 -3.92 -16.64
CA TRP A 452 18.30 -3.97 -15.46
C TRP A 452 17.00 -3.18 -15.64
N ARG A 453 17.12 -1.93 -16.11
CA ARG A 453 15.98 -1.06 -16.41
C ARG A 453 15.12 -1.60 -17.54
N LEU A 454 15.71 -2.25 -18.54
CA LEU A 454 14.96 -2.92 -19.60
C LEU A 454 14.14 -4.10 -19.07
N ALA A 455 14.67 -4.86 -18.10
CA ALA A 455 13.93 -5.91 -17.42
C ALA A 455 12.75 -5.35 -16.59
N ALA A 456 12.93 -4.22 -15.93
CA ALA A 456 11.85 -3.54 -15.21
C ALA A 456 10.78 -2.97 -16.16
N PHE A 457 11.20 -2.29 -17.24
CA PHE A 457 10.32 -1.76 -18.29
C PHE A 457 9.45 -2.85 -18.94
N ARG A 458 10.01 -4.05 -19.11
CA ARG A 458 9.28 -5.23 -19.59
C ARG A 458 8.11 -5.58 -18.67
N LEU A 459 8.30 -5.51 -17.35
CA LEU A 459 7.28 -5.82 -16.35
C LEU A 459 6.28 -4.67 -16.13
N GLY A 460 6.62 -3.45 -16.55
CA GLY A 460 5.81 -2.26 -16.31
C GLY A 460 5.98 -1.69 -14.89
N ASP A 461 6.98 -2.18 -14.16
CA ASP A 461 7.29 -1.76 -12.79
C ASP A 461 8.56 -0.89 -12.77
N PRO A 462 8.71 0.03 -11.81
CA PRO A 462 9.98 0.74 -11.63
C PRO A 462 11.11 -0.25 -11.29
N PRO A 463 12.37 0.03 -11.68
CA PRO A 463 13.49 -0.83 -11.37
C PRO A 463 13.66 -0.98 -9.86
N GLN A 464 13.55 -2.22 -9.38
CA GLN A 464 13.80 -2.62 -8.00
C GLN A 464 15.28 -2.95 -7.79
N HIS A 465 15.71 -3.08 -6.53
CA HIS A 465 17.11 -3.42 -6.23
C HIS A 465 17.46 -4.84 -6.67
N PRO A 466 18.67 -5.09 -7.22
CA PRO A 466 19.15 -6.44 -7.48
C PRO A 466 19.23 -7.25 -6.19
N GLN A 467 18.68 -8.46 -6.20
CA GLN A 467 18.72 -9.37 -5.05
C GLN A 467 19.66 -10.54 -5.34
N ALA A 468 19.54 -11.16 -6.51
CA ALA A 468 20.40 -12.27 -6.89
C ALA A 468 20.51 -12.44 -8.42
N ALA A 469 21.59 -13.08 -8.85
CA ALA A 469 21.82 -13.56 -10.21
C ALA A 469 22.46 -14.94 -10.14
N GLU A 470 21.97 -15.88 -10.94
CA GLU A 470 22.54 -17.23 -11.01
C GLU A 470 23.94 -17.20 -11.62
N ALA A 471 24.13 -16.43 -12.69
CA ALA A 471 25.42 -16.27 -13.34
C ALA A 471 25.58 -14.93 -14.06
N ILE A 472 26.82 -14.45 -14.13
CA ILE A 472 27.24 -13.31 -14.95
C ILE A 472 28.47 -13.77 -15.74
N SER A 473 28.37 -13.85 -17.06
CA SER A 473 29.42 -14.41 -17.93
C SER A 473 29.83 -13.43 -19.03
N LEU A 474 31.13 -13.32 -19.26
CA LEU A 474 31.78 -12.45 -20.24
C LEU A 474 32.51 -13.30 -21.28
N TYR A 475 32.04 -13.24 -22.53
CA TYR A 475 32.54 -14.07 -23.63
C TYR A 475 33.56 -13.35 -24.51
N GLY A 476 33.72 -12.03 -24.36
CA GLY A 476 34.67 -11.24 -25.14
C GLY A 476 34.62 -9.75 -24.81
N PRO A 477 35.36 -8.91 -25.57
CA PRO A 477 35.31 -7.46 -25.41
C PRO A 477 33.90 -6.94 -25.69
N LEU A 478 33.48 -5.93 -24.93
CA LEU A 478 32.17 -5.30 -25.09
C LEU A 478 32.27 -4.16 -26.12
N PRO A 479 31.37 -4.10 -27.10
CA PRO A 479 31.39 -3.07 -28.12
C PRO A 479 30.81 -1.74 -27.61
N ALA A 480 31.27 -0.61 -28.15
CA ALA A 480 30.66 0.69 -27.86
C ALA A 480 29.24 0.79 -28.43
N GLN A 481 29.01 0.20 -29.61
CA GLN A 481 27.68 0.03 -30.19
C GLN A 481 27.14 -1.34 -29.80
N PHE A 482 26.02 -1.36 -29.09
CA PHE A 482 25.53 -2.59 -28.48
C PHE A 482 24.07 -2.87 -28.84
N LEU A 483 23.72 -4.15 -28.71
CA LEU A 483 22.35 -4.62 -28.60
C LEU A 483 22.18 -5.25 -27.22
N ILE A 484 21.06 -4.99 -26.55
CA ILE A 484 20.65 -5.68 -25.33
C ILE A 484 19.37 -6.44 -25.61
N ARG A 485 19.32 -7.70 -25.19
CA ARG A 485 18.12 -8.52 -25.18
C ARG A 485 17.75 -8.87 -23.75
N VAL A 486 16.48 -8.76 -23.42
CA VAL A 486 15.90 -9.20 -22.15
C VAL A 486 14.75 -10.16 -22.42
N TRP A 487 14.76 -11.34 -21.79
CA TRP A 487 13.74 -12.37 -21.95
C TRP A 487 13.52 -13.15 -20.64
N LEU A 488 12.41 -13.88 -20.53
CA LEU A 488 12.20 -14.84 -19.43
C LEU A 488 12.73 -16.21 -19.80
N ARG A 489 13.49 -16.84 -18.89
CA ARG A 489 13.84 -18.25 -19.08
C ARG A 489 12.61 -19.15 -18.86
N PRO A 490 12.31 -20.07 -19.81
CA PRO A 490 11.25 -21.04 -19.62
C PRO A 490 11.44 -21.85 -18.33
N GLY A 491 10.40 -21.95 -17.50
CA GLY A 491 10.40 -22.75 -16.27
C GLY A 491 11.03 -22.08 -15.02
N ALA A 492 11.85 -21.04 -15.17
CA ALA A 492 12.50 -20.36 -14.03
C ALA A 492 11.79 -19.08 -13.58
N GLY A 493 10.98 -18.44 -14.46
CA GLY A 493 10.21 -17.23 -14.13
C GLY A 493 11.04 -15.95 -13.90
N HIS A 494 12.37 -16.03 -14.05
CA HIS A 494 13.29 -14.91 -13.85
C HIS A 494 13.85 -14.40 -15.18
N PRO A 495 14.04 -13.07 -15.34
CA PRO A 495 14.63 -12.51 -16.53
C PRO A 495 16.11 -12.87 -16.68
N SER A 496 16.54 -13.02 -17.93
CA SER A 496 17.94 -13.03 -18.35
C SER A 496 18.20 -11.83 -19.26
N ILE A 497 19.43 -11.33 -19.23
CA ILE A 497 19.91 -10.19 -20.02
C ILE A 497 21.12 -10.65 -20.83
N ALA A 498 21.14 -10.37 -22.13
CA ALA A 498 22.31 -10.56 -22.97
C ALA A 498 22.70 -9.24 -23.63
N LEU A 499 23.98 -8.91 -23.57
CA LEU A 499 24.60 -7.89 -24.40
C LEU A 499 25.21 -8.55 -25.63
N LEU A 500 24.87 -8.04 -26.80
CA LEU A 500 25.32 -8.52 -28.09
C LEU A 500 26.04 -7.42 -28.87
N ASP A 501 26.92 -7.83 -29.77
CA ASP A 501 27.42 -6.95 -30.82
C ASP A 501 26.43 -6.81 -31.98
N GLN A 502 26.78 -5.98 -32.96
CA GLN A 502 25.94 -5.71 -34.14
C GLN A 502 25.74 -6.96 -35.02
N GLN A 503 26.59 -7.98 -34.87
CA GLN A 503 26.47 -9.26 -35.56
C GLN A 503 25.58 -10.24 -34.79
N GLY A 504 25.04 -9.86 -33.63
CA GLY A 504 24.21 -10.71 -32.79
C GLY A 504 24.99 -11.72 -31.94
N THR A 505 26.31 -11.55 -31.81
CA THR A 505 27.13 -12.41 -30.96
C THR A 505 27.02 -11.95 -29.51
N THR A 506 26.66 -12.86 -28.61
CA THR A 506 26.60 -12.57 -27.17
C THR A 506 28.00 -12.29 -26.62
N ARG A 507 28.20 -11.12 -26.01
CA ARG A 507 29.45 -10.69 -25.38
C ARG A 507 29.38 -10.76 -23.86
N LEU A 508 28.21 -10.52 -23.28
CA LEU A 508 27.97 -10.64 -21.85
C LEU A 508 26.56 -11.17 -21.60
N CYS A 509 26.39 -12.05 -20.62
CA CYS A 509 25.10 -12.63 -20.24
C CYS A 509 24.93 -12.60 -18.72
N LEU A 510 23.74 -12.20 -18.27
CA LEU A 510 23.28 -12.26 -16.90
C LEU A 510 22.06 -13.17 -16.84
N ASP A 511 22.16 -14.22 -16.04
CA ASP A 511 21.15 -15.24 -15.94
C ASP A 511 20.49 -15.24 -14.56
N GLY A 512 19.15 -15.32 -14.54
CA GLY A 512 18.41 -15.71 -13.33
C GLY A 512 18.28 -14.56 -12.36
N LEU A 513 17.94 -13.40 -12.91
CA LEU A 513 17.92 -12.16 -12.17
C LEU A 513 16.70 -12.10 -11.26
N ARG A 514 16.95 -11.77 -10.00
CA ARG A 514 15.92 -11.55 -8.98
C ARG A 514 16.02 -10.14 -8.46
N THR A 515 14.86 -9.53 -8.27
CA THR A 515 14.76 -8.17 -7.75
C THR A 515 14.00 -8.18 -6.44
N ALA A 516 14.30 -7.21 -5.58
CA ALA A 516 13.55 -6.97 -4.36
C ALA A 516 13.36 -5.46 -4.14
N PRO A 517 12.21 -5.02 -3.61
CA PRO A 517 12.05 -3.67 -3.09
C PRO A 517 13.11 -3.33 -2.02
N ASP A 518 13.54 -2.08 -1.93
CA ASP A 518 14.58 -1.64 -0.97
C ASP A 518 14.25 -1.99 0.49
N ASN A 519 12.98 -1.91 0.87
CA ASN A 519 12.49 -2.27 2.20
C ASN A 519 12.48 -3.79 2.46
N HIS A 520 12.70 -4.61 1.44
CA HIS A 520 12.83 -6.07 1.52
C HIS A 520 14.30 -6.53 1.45
N LEU A 521 15.26 -5.60 1.28
CA LEU A 521 16.68 -5.92 1.35
C LEU A 521 17.07 -6.21 2.80
N ALA A 522 17.34 -7.49 3.05
CA ALA A 522 17.96 -7.95 4.28
C ALA A 522 19.49 -7.84 4.19
N ASP A 523 20.13 -7.71 5.35
CA ASP A 523 21.58 -7.86 5.43
C ASP A 523 21.93 -9.32 5.11
N ILE A 524 22.98 -9.54 4.30
CA ILE A 524 23.52 -10.89 4.12
C ILE A 524 24.25 -11.21 5.41
N LEU A 525 23.73 -12.14 6.22
CA LEU A 525 24.39 -12.55 7.44
C LEU A 525 25.30 -13.74 7.14
N LEU A 526 26.61 -13.54 7.24
CA LEU A 526 27.56 -14.63 7.23
C LEU A 526 27.55 -15.24 8.63
N GLY A 527 27.04 -16.46 8.76
CA GLY A 527 27.21 -17.20 10.01
C GLY A 527 28.69 -17.47 10.24
N GLU A 528 29.21 -17.12 11.42
CA GLU A 528 30.46 -17.70 11.88
C GLU A 528 30.24 -19.20 12.04
N ASN A 529 30.74 -19.97 11.09
CA ASN A 529 31.03 -21.38 11.33
C ASN A 529 32.23 -21.43 12.27
N THR A 530 32.01 -21.21 13.57
CA THR A 530 32.96 -21.63 14.59
C THR A 530 32.66 -23.09 14.92
N ALA A 531 33.60 -23.94 14.51
CA ALA A 531 33.75 -25.25 15.10
C ALA A 531 33.88 -25.10 16.62
N SER A 532 32.86 -25.50 17.39
CA SER A 532 32.93 -26.33 18.61
C SER A 532 31.54 -26.48 19.23
#